data_AF-A0A455U370-F1
#
_entry.id   AF-A0A455U370-F1
#
_cell.length_a   1.000
_cell.length_b   1.000
_cell.length_c   1.000
_cell.angle_alpha   90.00
_cell.angle_beta   90.00
_cell.angle_gamma   90.00
#
_symmetry.space_group_name_H-M   'P 1'
#
loop_
_entity.id
_entity.type
_entity.pdbx_description
1 polymer ?
#
loop_
_entity_poly.entity_id
_entity_poly.type
_entity_poly.pdbx_seq_one_letter_code
_entity_poly.pdbx_strand_id
1 'polypeptide(L)'
;MLELKELDKSRKLIISLLVIIILIVSWTGIIDHLSREYVNASTVQALAAYGTARVINAAVSLASSISISASLGVGFDVQPFQILDPLNDLVEQYSSAMKFSISSLIVQK
;
A
#
# COMPACT_ATOMS: atom_id res chain seq x y z
N MET A 1 -16.56 -32.67 -16.06
CA MET A 1 -17.77 -32.64 -15.21
C MET A 1 -17.38 -33.34 -13.91
N LEU A 2 -17.08 -32.57 -12.87
CA LEU A 2 -16.44 -33.04 -11.64
C LEU A 2 -17.34 -34.08 -10.95
N GLU A 3 -16.97 -35.36 -11.07
CA GLU A 3 -17.52 -36.42 -10.23
C GLU A 3 -17.06 -36.16 -8.80
N LEU A 4 -17.86 -35.38 -8.05
CA LEU A 4 -17.87 -35.39 -6.60
C LEU A 4 -18.43 -36.74 -6.15
N LYS A 5 -17.64 -37.78 -6.41
CA LYS A 5 -17.87 -39.17 -6.07
C LYS A 5 -18.03 -39.23 -4.56
N GLU A 6 -19.27 -39.44 -4.11
CA GLU A 6 -19.69 -39.95 -2.81
C GLU A 6 -18.60 -39.83 -1.73
N LEU A 7 -18.47 -38.65 -1.12
CA LEU A 7 -17.65 -38.50 0.08
C LEU A 7 -18.13 -39.53 1.11
N ASP A 8 -17.22 -40.40 1.55
CA ASP A 8 -17.48 -41.36 2.62
C ASP A 8 -18.12 -40.65 3.84
N LYS A 9 -19.05 -41.30 4.53
CA LYS A 9 -19.85 -40.71 5.63
C LYS A 9 -18.96 -40.02 6.67
N SER A 10 -17.79 -40.58 6.94
CA SER A 10 -16.77 -40.01 7.83
C SER A 10 -16.21 -38.68 7.31
N ARG A 11 -15.95 -38.55 6.00
CA ARG A 11 -15.51 -37.29 5.38
C ARG A 11 -16.61 -36.23 5.42
N LYS A 12 -17.87 -36.61 5.16
CA LYS A 12 -19.03 -35.71 5.24
C LYS A 12 -19.20 -35.15 6.68
N LEU A 13 -19.01 -36.00 7.69
CA LEU A 13 -19.04 -35.59 9.10
C LEU A 13 -17.90 -34.62 9.44
N ILE A 14 -16.66 -34.92 9.04
CA ILE A 14 -15.51 -34.04 9.29
C ILE A 14 -15.71 -32.67 8.65
N ILE A 15 -16.14 -32.63 7.39
CA ILE A 15 -16.41 -31.37 6.68
C ILE A 15 -17.52 -30.58 7.38
N SER A 16 -18.60 -31.25 7.80
CA SER A 16 -19.70 -30.59 8.52
C SER A 16 -19.23 -30.01 9.85
N LEU A 17 -18.39 -30.74 10.59
CA LEU A 17 -17.82 -30.27 11.85
C LEU A 17 -16.91 -29.05 11.64
N LEU A 18 -16.06 -29.07 10.60
CA LEU A 18 -15.21 -27.93 10.24
C LEU A 18 -16.04 -26.70 9.87
N VAL A 19 -17.11 -26.87 9.09
CA VAL A 19 -18.02 -25.77 8.75
C VAL A 19 -18.67 -25.19 10.01
N ILE A 20 -19.15 -26.03 10.94
CA ILE A 20 -19.74 -25.57 12.21
C ILE A 20 -18.70 -24.79 13.04
N ILE A 21 -17.46 -25.28 13.12
CA ILE A 21 -16.37 -24.58 13.83
C ILE A 21 -16.11 -23.21 13.19
N ILE A 22 -16.01 -23.13 11.86
CA ILE A 22 -15.82 -21.88 11.14
C ILE A 22 -16.96 -20.90 11.42
N LEU A 23 -18.22 -21.38 11.43
CA LEU A 23 -19.38 -20.55 11.74
C LEU A 23 -19.36 -20.03 13.17
N ILE A 24 -19.00 -20.87 14.15
CA ILE A 24 -18.87 -20.45 15.55
C ILE A 24 -17.78 -19.38 15.69
N VAL A 25 -16.60 -19.62 15.11
CA VAL A 25 -15.50 -18.65 15.13
C VAL A 25 -15.89 -17.34 14.46
N SER A 26 -16.55 -17.41 13.30
CA SER A 26 -17.07 -16.25 12.58
C SER A 26 -18.06 -15.44 13.43
N TRP A 27 -18.96 -16.11 14.17
CA TRP A 27 -19.92 -15.44 15.05
C TRP A 27 -19.23 -14.62 16.14
N THR A 28 -18.10 -15.09 16.67
CA THR A 28 -17.38 -14.33 17.72
C THR A 28 -16.88 -12.96 17.26
N GLY A 29 -16.70 -12.74 15.95
CA GLY A 29 -16.22 -11.48 15.39
C GLY A 29 -14.77 -11.11 15.75
N ILE A 30 -14.04 -12.00 16.44
CA ILE A 30 -12.69 -11.75 16.93
C ILE A 30 -11.73 -11.45 15.77
N ILE A 31 -11.79 -12.27 14.72
CA ILE A 31 -10.96 -12.11 13.53
C ILE A 31 -11.31 -10.81 12.80
N ASP A 32 -12.59 -10.48 12.69
CA ASP A 32 -13.03 -9.25 12.03
C ASP A 32 -12.56 -8.00 12.78
N HIS A 33 -12.57 -8.04 14.13
CA HIS A 33 -12.10 -6.93 14.94
C HIS A 33 -10.60 -6.69 14.76
N LEU A 34 -9.79 -7.74 14.89
CA LEU A 34 -8.34 -7.68 14.67
C LEU A 34 -8.00 -7.19 13.25
N SER A 35 -8.74 -7.69 12.25
CA SER A 35 -8.55 -7.30 10.85
C SER A 35 -8.88 -5.82 10.65
N ARG A 36 -10.00 -5.33 11.21
CA ARG A 36 -10.39 -3.91 11.12
C ARG A 36 -9.39 -2.99 11.81
N GLU A 37 -8.89 -3.37 12.98
CA GLU A 37 -7.88 -2.59 13.70
C GLU A 37 -6.58 -2.49 12.89
N TYR A 38 -6.11 -3.62 12.36
CA TYR A 38 -4.91 -3.68 11.53
C TYR A 38 -5.05 -2.86 10.23
N VAL A 39 -6.18 -2.99 9.52
CA VAL A 39 -6.43 -2.23 8.29
C VAL A 39 -6.50 -0.73 8.58
N ASN A 40 -7.15 -0.33 9.67
CA ASN A 40 -7.20 1.09 10.07
C ASN A 40 -5.81 1.65 10.39
N ALA A 41 -5.03 0.94 11.21
CA ALA A 41 -3.67 1.35 11.56
C ALA A 41 -2.78 1.45 10.32
N SER A 42 -2.83 0.44 9.45
CA SER A 42 -2.08 0.42 8.19
C SER A 42 -2.49 1.56 7.25
N THR A 43 -3.78 1.91 7.20
CA THR A 43 -4.28 3.03 6.37
C THR A 43 -3.70 4.36 6.84
N VAL A 44 -3.72 4.62 8.15
CA VAL A 44 -3.15 5.85 8.73
C VAL A 44 -1.65 5.94 8.46
N GLN A 45 -0.93 4.83 8.65
CA GLN A 45 0.51 4.77 8.37
C GLN A 45 0.82 5.01 6.89
N ALA A 46 0.09 4.37 5.97
CA ALA A 46 0.29 4.55 4.54
C ALA A 46 -0.02 5.98 4.08
N LEU A 47 -1.06 6.61 4.62
CA LEU A 47 -1.38 8.02 4.35
C LEU A 47 -0.29 8.97 4.88
N ALA A 48 0.21 8.75 6.10
CA ALA A 48 1.28 9.55 6.68
C ALA A 48 2.59 9.42 5.89
N ALA A 49 2.94 8.20 5.49
CA ALA A 49 4.05 7.89 4.60
C ALA A 49 3.93 8.61 3.25
N TYR A 50 2.77 8.49 2.60
CA TYR A 50 2.49 9.15 1.33
C TYR A 50 2.56 10.68 1.44
N GLY A 51 1.99 11.25 2.50
CA GLY A 51 2.06 12.70 2.77
C GLY A 51 3.51 13.18 2.95
N THR A 52 4.31 12.43 3.71
CA THR A 52 5.73 12.72 3.90
C THR A 52 6.49 12.69 2.57
N ALA A 53 6.24 11.68 1.74
CA ALA A 53 6.83 11.58 0.41
C ALA A 53 6.46 12.78 -0.47
N ARG A 54 5.22 13.27 -0.42
CA ARG A 54 4.80 14.48 -1.14
C ARG A 54 5.51 15.74 -0.68
N VAL A 55 5.75 15.88 0.62
CA VAL A 55 6.53 17.00 1.18
C VAL A 55 7.97 16.95 0.67
N ILE A 56 8.61 15.76 0.72
CA ILE A 56 9.97 15.58 0.20
C ILE A 56 10.01 15.88 -1.30
N ASN A 57 9.05 15.37 -2.07
CA ASN A 57 8.93 15.62 -3.52
C ASN A 57 8.88 17.12 -3.83
N ALA A 58 8.10 17.87 -3.06
CA ALA A 58 7.99 19.32 -3.21
C ALA A 58 9.32 20.02 -2.90
N ALA A 59 9.99 19.64 -1.82
CA ALA A 59 11.28 20.21 -1.44
C ALA A 59 12.36 19.94 -2.50
N VAL A 60 12.43 18.71 -3.02
CA VAL A 60 13.35 18.33 -4.10
C VAL A 60 13.04 19.11 -5.38
N SER A 61 11.77 19.20 -5.77
CA SER A 61 11.35 19.96 -6.95
C SER A 61 11.72 21.45 -6.86
N LEU A 62 11.58 22.07 -5.68
CA LEU A 62 12.00 23.45 -5.44
C LEU A 62 13.51 23.62 -5.58
N ALA A 63 14.31 22.70 -5.02
CA ALA A 63 15.76 22.75 -5.15
C ALA A 63 16.21 22.61 -6.61
N SER A 64 15.62 21.66 -7.36
CA SER A 64 15.95 21.46 -8.78
C SER A 64 15.51 22.62 -9.69
N SER A 65 14.47 23.37 -9.31
CA SER A 65 14.02 24.55 -10.08
C SER A 65 15.05 25.70 -10.11
N ILE A 66 15.96 25.76 -9.13
CA ILE A 66 17.04 26.75 -9.08
C ILE A 66 18.07 26.48 -10.21
N SER A 67 18.33 25.21 -10.55
CA SER A 67 19.23 24.84 -11.65
C SER A 67 18.72 25.35 -13.01
N ILE A 68 17.41 25.22 -13.27
CA ILE A 68 16.76 25.72 -14.50
C ILE A 68 16.91 27.24 -14.59
N SER A 69 16.70 27.93 -13.47
CA SER A 69 16.80 29.39 -13.39
C SER A 69 18.23 29.88 -13.63
N ALA A 70 19.24 29.16 -13.15
CA ALA A 70 20.65 29.49 -13.38
C ALA A 70 21.05 29.31 -14.86
N SER A 71 20.66 28.20 -15.49
CA SER A 71 20.94 27.91 -16.91
C SER A 71 20.42 29.02 -17.84
N LEU A 72 19.25 29.59 -17.56
CA LEU A 72 18.66 30.71 -18.32
C LEU A 72 19.34 32.07 -18.07
N GLY A 73 20.07 32.24 -16.96
CA GLY A 73 20.62 33.53 -16.52
C GLY A 73 22.13 33.72 -16.77
N VAL A 74 22.92 32.64 -16.79
CA VAL A 74 24.39 32.73 -16.92
C VAL A 74 24.96 32.19 -18.24
N GLY A 75 24.13 31.67 -19.15
CA GLY A 75 24.56 31.22 -20.49
C GLY A 75 25.44 29.95 -20.52
N PHE A 76 25.83 29.44 -19.35
CA PHE A 76 26.48 28.15 -19.15
C PHE A 76 25.54 27.22 -18.38
N ASP A 77 25.33 26.01 -18.89
CA ASP A 77 24.44 25.02 -18.27
C ASP A 77 25.14 24.38 -17.07
N VAL A 78 25.02 25.02 -15.90
CA VAL A 78 25.54 24.49 -14.63
C VAL A 78 24.35 24.00 -13.83
N GLN A 79 24.25 22.67 -13.66
CA GLN A 79 23.16 22.02 -12.94
C GLN A 79 23.68 21.41 -11.62
N PRO A 80 23.93 22.24 -10.58
CA PRO A 80 24.57 21.79 -9.34
C PRO A 80 23.74 20.76 -8.55
N PHE A 81 22.47 20.55 -8.91
CA PHE A 81 21.52 19.71 -8.18
C PHE A 81 21.04 18.46 -8.93
N GLN A 82 21.68 18.04 -10.04
CA GLN A 82 21.33 16.77 -10.72
C GLN A 82 21.42 15.53 -9.82
N ILE A 83 22.24 15.58 -8.76
CA ILE A 83 22.33 14.50 -7.77
C ILE A 83 21.02 14.29 -7.01
N LEU A 84 20.07 15.24 -7.07
CA LEU A 84 18.74 15.09 -6.50
C LEU A 84 17.78 14.31 -7.41
N ASP A 85 18.10 14.11 -8.68
CA ASP A 85 17.21 13.41 -9.63
C ASP A 85 16.95 11.95 -9.19
N PRO A 86 17.98 11.14 -8.80
CA PRO A 86 17.74 9.81 -8.25
C PRO A 86 16.86 9.81 -7.00
N LEU A 87 16.96 10.86 -6.16
CA LEU A 87 16.13 10.99 -4.97
C LEU A 87 14.68 11.31 -5.34
N ASN A 88 14.45 12.19 -6.33
CA ASN A 88 13.13 12.48 -6.85
C ASN A 88 12.45 11.20 -7.38
N ASP A 89 13.18 10.40 -8.17
CA ASP A 89 12.66 9.15 -8.74
C ASP A 89 12.26 8.14 -7.66
N LEU A 90 13.06 8.01 -6.59
CA LEU A 90 12.74 7.15 -5.46
C LEU A 90 11.48 7.61 -4.73
N VAL A 91 11.35 8.92 -4.52
CA VAL A 91 10.19 9.51 -3.85
C VAL A 91 8.93 9.36 -4.70
N GLU A 92 9.02 9.47 -6.02
CA GLU A 92 7.92 9.25 -6.94
C GLU A 92 7.47 7.77 -6.97
N GLN A 93 8.43 6.84 -7.05
CA GLN A 93 8.15 5.39 -6.98
C GLN A 93 7.52 5.01 -5.65
N TYR A 94 8.07 5.49 -4.54
CA TYR A 94 7.52 5.26 -3.20
C TYR A 94 6.11 5.85 -3.06
N SER A 95 5.90 7.08 -3.52
CA SER A 95 4.58 7.72 -3.52
C SER A 95 3.56 6.91 -4.32
N SER A 96 3.97 6.36 -5.46
CA SER A 96 3.12 5.52 -6.31
C SER A 96 2.79 4.20 -5.63
N ALA A 97 3.76 3.53 -5.01
CA ALA A 97 3.53 2.32 -4.22
C ALA A 97 2.53 2.58 -3.08
N MET A 98 2.70 3.68 -2.33
CA MET A 98 1.78 4.05 -1.26
C MET A 98 0.36 4.33 -1.76
N LYS A 99 0.19 4.96 -2.93
CA LYS A 99 -1.16 5.14 -3.53
C LYS A 99 -1.85 3.80 -3.76
N PHE A 100 -1.14 2.79 -4.25
CA PHE A 100 -1.70 1.44 -4.43
C PHE A 100 -2.05 0.80 -3.09
N SER A 101 -1.16 0.91 -2.09
CA SER A 101 -1.42 0.41 -0.73
C SER A 101 -2.64 1.07 -0.10
N ILE A 102 -2.75 2.39 -0.16
CA ILE A 102 -3.91 3.15 0.35
C ILE A 102 -5.19 2.71 -0.37
N SER A 103 -5.16 2.61 -1.69
CA SER A 103 -6.31 2.13 -2.48
C SER A 103 -6.76 0.74 -2.05
N SER A 104 -5.80 -0.19 -1.88
CA SER A 104 -6.09 -1.55 -1.43
C SER A 104 -6.66 -1.60 -0.01
N LEU A 105 -6.13 -0.80 0.91
CA LEU A 105 -6.59 -0.74 2.30
C LEU A 105 -7.98 -0.12 2.43
N ILE A 106 -8.27 0.92 1.65
CA ILE A 106 -9.61 1.54 1.60
C ILE A 106 -10.66 0.54 1.10
N VAL A 107 -10.33 -0.26 0.08
CA VAL A 107 -11.24 -1.30 -0.43
C VAL A 107 -11.49 -2.42 0.59
N GLN A 108 -10.53 -2.70 1.47
CA GLN A 108 -10.65 -3.71 2.53
C GLN A 108 -11.43 -3.24 3.76
N LYS A 109 -11.60 -1.94 3.94
CA LYS A 109 -12.23 -1.34 5.12
C LYS A 109 -13.75 -1.39 5.03
#